data_AF-A0A3R6WK39-F1
#
_entry.id   AF-A0A3R6WK39-F1
#
_cell.length_a   1.000
_cell.length_b   1.000
_cell.length_c   1.000
_cell.angle_alpha   90.00
_cell.angle_beta   90.00
_cell.angle_gamma   90.00
#
_symmetry.space_group_name_H-M   'P 1'
#
loop_
_entity.id
_entity.type
_entity.pdbx_description
1 polymer ?
#
loop_
_entity_poly.entity_id
_entity_poly.type
_entity_poly.pdbx_seq_one_letter_code
_entity_poly.pdbx_strand_id
1 'polypeptide(L)'
;MPSASSMSMSVMRDRESSHADVSSHVKKIQRLHAISESITASATTSVPALCPECLQLLTQMLEKSDARARQEKKALATFIASVPKPTRSTKEPMQPSVFAVNSIDPTIASMHAERVSIHLEFQKLQDELGAIEQEEAEMWTAINDKLMAVGEAHDARDASVARLLEMESRLHIIRRMNLWNDAFYIWHKGPFGTINGFCLGRLPRHHIDWHEINAAWGDVALVVQLLAEAMGITFCNFQVVPLGSLSKIVRLHPSPVLEYSL
;
A
#
# COMPACT_ATOMS: atom_id res chain seq x y z
N MET A 1 -5.38 0.02 -4.52
CA MET A 1 -5.82 -0.59 -5.80
C MET A 1 -4.85 -0.13 -6.89
N PRO A 2 -4.22 -1.00 -7.69
CA PRO A 2 -4.23 -2.46 -7.67
C PRO A 2 -2.81 -3.08 -7.51
N SER A 3 -2.77 -4.23 -6.84
CA SER A 3 -1.62 -5.14 -6.76
C SER A 3 -1.79 -6.24 -7.82
N ALA A 4 -0.84 -6.35 -8.75
CA ALA A 4 -0.81 -7.43 -9.73
C ALA A 4 -0.02 -8.60 -9.13
N SER A 5 -0.74 -9.64 -8.71
CA SER A 5 -0.19 -10.91 -8.25
C SER A 5 0.49 -11.64 -9.40
N SER A 6 1.72 -12.10 -9.16
CA SER A 6 2.45 -13.04 -10.02
C SER A 6 1.69 -14.37 -10.10
N MET A 7 1.15 -14.71 -11.27
CA MET A 7 0.77 -16.09 -11.58
C MET A 7 1.97 -16.79 -12.19
N SER A 8 2.66 -17.55 -11.35
CA SER A 8 3.61 -18.58 -11.75
C SER A 8 2.93 -19.61 -12.65
N MET A 9 3.18 -19.53 -13.96
CA MET A 9 2.86 -20.60 -14.90
C MET A 9 3.88 -21.72 -14.75
N SER A 10 3.55 -22.70 -13.92
CA SER A 10 4.22 -24.00 -13.94
C SER A 10 3.83 -24.74 -15.21
N VAL A 11 4.57 -24.50 -16.30
CA VAL A 11 4.54 -25.31 -17.51
C VAL A 11 5.15 -26.67 -17.16
N MET A 12 4.28 -27.64 -16.86
CA MET A 12 4.65 -29.05 -16.75
C MET A 12 5.05 -29.53 -18.16
N ARG A 13 6.34 -29.85 -18.31
CA ARG A 13 6.91 -30.54 -19.48
C ARG A 13 6.20 -31.87 -19.67
N ASP A 14 5.48 -32.02 -20.78
CA ASP A 14 5.09 -33.32 -21.29
C ASP A 14 6.33 -34.00 -21.89
N ARG A 15 6.93 -34.92 -21.10
CA ARG A 15 7.92 -35.87 -21.58
C ARG A 15 7.20 -37.16 -21.96
N GLU A 16 7.50 -37.63 -23.17
CA GLU A 16 7.04 -38.89 -23.76
C GLU A 16 7.12 -40.06 -22.76
N SER A 17 6.00 -40.75 -22.56
CA SER A 17 6.03 -42.13 -22.07
C SER A 17 4.83 -42.94 -22.59
N SER A 18 5.21 -44.01 -23.25
CA SER A 18 4.47 -45.01 -24.01
C SER A 18 3.40 -45.82 -23.26
N HIS A 19 2.33 -46.15 -23.98
CA HIS A 19 1.56 -47.41 -23.95
C HIS A 19 0.78 -47.86 -22.70
N ALA A 20 0.64 -47.03 -21.66
CA ALA A 20 -0.19 -47.34 -20.50
C ALA A 20 -1.26 -46.26 -20.25
N ASP A 21 -2.25 -46.19 -21.14
CA ASP A 21 -3.56 -45.62 -20.80
C ASP A 21 -4.27 -46.55 -19.82
N VAL A 22 -3.75 -46.60 -18.60
CA VAL A 22 -4.57 -46.83 -17.42
C VAL A 22 -5.42 -45.57 -17.28
N SER A 23 -6.54 -45.61 -18.00
CA SER A 23 -7.70 -44.72 -18.10
C SER A 23 -7.54 -43.36 -17.42
N SER A 24 -7.76 -42.28 -18.17
CA SER A 24 -7.95 -40.91 -17.64
C SER A 24 -8.85 -40.86 -16.38
N HIS A 25 -9.75 -41.84 -16.23
CA HIS A 25 -10.58 -42.08 -15.05
C HIS A 25 -9.78 -42.48 -13.79
N VAL A 26 -8.77 -43.34 -13.90
CA VAL A 26 -7.87 -43.70 -12.78
C VAL A 26 -7.02 -42.51 -12.37
N LYS A 27 -6.53 -41.72 -13.33
CA LYS A 27 -5.82 -40.46 -13.05
C LYS A 27 -6.75 -39.46 -12.32
N LYS A 28 -8.03 -39.41 -12.68
CA LYS A 28 -9.03 -38.56 -12.01
C LYS A 28 -9.33 -39.03 -10.57
N ILE A 29 -9.44 -40.34 -10.34
CA ILE A 29 -9.62 -40.93 -9.01
C ILE A 29 -8.39 -40.67 -8.13
N GLN A 30 -7.17 -40.88 -8.66
CA GLN A 30 -5.93 -40.62 -7.94
C GLN A 30 -5.78 -39.15 -7.54
N ARG A 31 -6.18 -38.21 -8.42
CA ARG A 31 -6.20 -36.78 -8.09
C ARG A 31 -7.20 -36.45 -6.97
N LEU A 32 -8.40 -37.03 -7.00
CA LEU A 32 -9.40 -36.83 -5.93
C LEU A 32 -8.93 -37.42 -4.59
N HIS A 33 -8.28 -38.58 -4.61
CA HIS A 33 -7.70 -39.20 -3.42
C HIS A 33 -6.56 -38.37 -2.83
N ALA A 34 -5.65 -37.86 -3.68
CA ALA A 34 -4.56 -36.97 -3.28
C ALA A 34 -5.06 -35.63 -2.71
N ILE A 35 -6.18 -35.11 -3.23
CA ILE A 35 -6.83 -33.92 -2.66
C ILE A 35 -7.39 -34.25 -1.26
N SER A 36 -8.01 -35.42 -1.06
CA SER A 36 -8.50 -35.83 0.27
C SER A 36 -7.39 -36.07 1.29
N GLU A 37 -6.26 -36.61 0.86
CA GLU A 37 -5.07 -36.84 1.70
C GLU A 37 -4.36 -35.54 2.04
N SER A 38 -4.23 -34.61 1.09
CA SER A 38 -3.58 -33.31 1.35
C SER A 38 -4.40 -32.43 2.31
N ILE A 39 -5.73 -32.53 2.26
CA ILE A 39 -6.64 -31.85 3.20
C ILE A 39 -6.57 -32.48 4.61
N THR A 40 -6.42 -33.81 4.73
CA THR A 40 -6.33 -34.50 6.03
C THR A 40 -4.93 -34.43 6.66
N ALA A 41 -3.86 -34.45 5.86
CA ALA A 41 -2.48 -34.35 6.34
C ALA A 41 -2.11 -32.93 6.84
N SER A 42 -2.83 -31.88 6.41
CA SER A 42 -2.56 -30.49 6.79
C SER A 42 -3.25 -30.06 8.10
N ALA A 43 -3.68 -31.00 8.95
CA ALA A 43 -4.40 -30.74 10.20
C ALA A 43 -3.63 -29.90 11.25
N THR A 44 -2.40 -29.45 10.97
CA THR A 44 -1.62 -28.55 11.84
C THR A 44 -1.64 -27.08 11.42
N THR A 45 -2.32 -26.70 10.34
CA THR A 45 -2.47 -25.28 9.95
C THR A 45 -3.89 -24.97 9.49
N SER A 46 -4.40 -23.84 9.99
CA SER A 46 -5.77 -23.33 9.93
C SER A 46 -6.36 -23.11 8.52
N VAL A 47 -6.67 -24.19 7.81
CA VAL A 47 -7.54 -24.18 6.62
C VAL A 47 -8.88 -24.85 7.00
N PRO A 48 -10.05 -24.35 6.52
CA PRO A 48 -11.33 -24.86 6.97
C PRO A 48 -11.48 -26.34 6.64
N ALA A 49 -11.62 -27.17 7.68
CA ALA A 49 -12.10 -28.53 7.53
C ALA A 49 -13.40 -28.50 6.72
N LEU A 50 -13.52 -29.37 5.72
CA LEU A 50 -14.74 -29.49 4.92
C LEU A 50 -15.95 -29.60 5.85
N CYS A 51 -17.01 -28.88 5.52
CA CYS A 51 -18.27 -29.01 6.25
C CYS A 51 -18.75 -30.47 6.20
N PRO A 52 -19.41 -31.01 7.24
CA PRO A 52 -19.83 -32.42 7.27
C PRO A 52 -20.71 -32.78 6.06
N GLU A 53 -21.51 -31.84 5.57
CA GLU A 53 -22.32 -32.01 4.35
C GLU A 53 -21.45 -32.11 3.07
N CYS A 54 -20.39 -31.31 3.01
CA CYS A 54 -19.43 -31.27 1.92
C CYS A 54 -18.62 -32.58 1.85
N LEU A 55 -18.23 -33.10 3.02
CA LEU A 55 -17.53 -34.38 3.15
C LEU A 55 -18.45 -35.54 2.74
N GLN A 56 -19.71 -35.51 3.16
CA GLN A 56 -20.70 -36.53 2.82
C GLN A 56 -21.06 -36.54 1.33
N LEU A 57 -21.09 -35.38 0.68
CA LEU A 57 -21.24 -35.30 -0.77
C LEU A 57 -20.03 -35.90 -1.50
N LEU A 58 -18.82 -35.63 -1.00
CA LEU A 58 -17.58 -36.14 -1.59
C LEU A 58 -17.47 -37.66 -1.44
N THR A 59 -17.82 -38.22 -0.29
CA THR A 59 -17.85 -39.68 -0.09
C THR A 59 -18.87 -40.37 -0.99
N GLN A 60 -20.08 -39.80 -1.14
CA GLN A 60 -21.08 -40.32 -2.09
C GLN A 60 -20.59 -40.27 -3.55
N MET A 61 -19.88 -39.22 -3.96
CA MET A 61 -19.29 -39.15 -5.30
C MET A 61 -18.21 -40.21 -5.51
N LEU A 62 -17.36 -40.45 -4.50
CA LEU A 62 -16.32 -41.48 -4.54
C LEU A 62 -16.94 -42.88 -4.64
N GLU A 63 -17.92 -43.21 -3.80
CA GLU A 63 -18.63 -44.49 -3.83
C GLU A 63 -19.29 -44.76 -5.19
N LYS A 64 -19.92 -43.73 -5.78
CA LYS A 64 -20.51 -43.83 -7.13
C LYS A 64 -19.46 -44.05 -8.21
N SER A 65 -18.29 -43.43 -8.08
CA SER A 65 -17.17 -43.60 -9.03
C SER A 65 -16.55 -45.00 -8.94
N ASP A 66 -16.44 -45.56 -7.73
CA ASP A 66 -15.96 -46.92 -7.49
C ASP A 66 -16.94 -47.96 -8.02
N ALA A 67 -18.25 -47.75 -7.83
CA ALA A 67 -19.28 -48.61 -8.39
C ALA A 67 -19.19 -48.68 -9.93
N ARG A 68 -18.98 -47.52 -10.59
CA ARG A 68 -18.80 -47.44 -12.04
C ARG A 68 -17.53 -48.15 -12.53
N ALA A 69 -16.40 -47.93 -11.87
CA ALA A 69 -15.14 -48.59 -12.21
C ALA A 69 -15.23 -50.11 -12.05
N ARG A 70 -15.91 -50.60 -11.00
CA ARG A 70 -16.18 -52.04 -10.81
C ARG A 70 -17.08 -52.61 -11.90
N GLN A 71 -18.07 -51.85 -12.38
CA GLN A 71 -18.93 -52.24 -13.48
C GLN A 71 -18.17 -52.33 -14.81
N GLU A 72 -17.32 -51.34 -15.13
CA GLU A 72 -16.47 -51.35 -16.33
C GLU A 72 -15.47 -52.51 -16.32
N LYS A 73 -14.83 -52.78 -15.17
CA LYS A 73 -13.95 -53.95 -15.01
C LYS A 73 -14.71 -55.25 -15.24
N LYS A 74 -15.93 -55.39 -14.72
CA LYS A 74 -16.77 -56.58 -14.97
C LYS A 74 -17.11 -56.72 -16.44
N ALA A 75 -17.48 -55.63 -17.12
CA ALA A 75 -17.80 -55.63 -18.56
C ALA A 75 -16.59 -56.00 -19.44
N LEU A 76 -15.40 -55.43 -19.15
CA LEU A 76 -14.16 -55.78 -19.86
C LEU A 76 -13.72 -57.22 -19.59
N ALA A 77 -13.88 -57.71 -18.36
CA ALA A 77 -13.61 -59.10 -18.02
C ALA A 77 -14.54 -60.06 -18.75
N THR A 78 -15.84 -59.74 -18.86
CA THR A 78 -16.79 -60.52 -19.67
C THR A 78 -16.45 -60.45 -21.16
N PHE A 79 -15.99 -59.30 -21.67
CA PHE A 79 -15.55 -59.13 -23.06
C PHE A 79 -14.33 -60.00 -23.37
N ILE A 80 -13.27 -59.91 -22.56
CA ILE A 80 -12.05 -60.71 -22.71
C ILE A 80 -12.35 -62.21 -22.58
N ALA A 81 -13.27 -62.60 -21.69
CA ALA A 81 -13.71 -63.99 -21.57
C ALA A 81 -14.54 -64.48 -22.78
N SER A 82 -15.25 -63.57 -23.46
CA SER A 82 -16.02 -63.86 -24.69
C SER A 82 -15.18 -63.86 -25.96
N VAL A 83 -13.97 -63.28 -25.94
CA VAL A 83 -13.01 -63.42 -27.04
C VAL A 83 -12.56 -64.88 -27.10
N PRO A 84 -12.84 -65.62 -28.19
CA PRO A 84 -12.38 -66.99 -28.33
C PRO A 84 -10.86 -66.99 -28.24
N LYS A 85 -10.29 -67.70 -27.25
CA LYS A 85 -8.85 -67.97 -27.24
C LYS A 85 -8.51 -68.65 -28.56
N PRO A 86 -7.55 -68.15 -29.36
CA PRO A 86 -7.24 -68.75 -30.64
C PRO A 86 -6.84 -70.21 -30.39
N THR A 87 -7.65 -71.12 -30.92
CA THR A 87 -7.34 -72.53 -31.04
C THR A 87 -6.04 -72.62 -31.83
N ARG A 88 -4.98 -73.09 -31.15
CA ARG A 88 -3.68 -73.38 -31.77
C ARG A 88 -3.87 -74.39 -32.90
N SER A 89 -3.92 -73.89 -34.12
CA SER A 89 -3.66 -74.54 -35.40
C SER A 89 -3.32 -73.36 -36.31
N THR A 90 -2.10 -73.12 -36.77
CA THR A 90 -1.18 -74.02 -37.47
C THR A 90 0.20 -73.37 -37.36
N LYS A 91 1.28 -74.16 -37.25
CA LYS A 91 2.65 -73.64 -37.34
C LYS A 91 2.95 -73.30 -38.81
N GLU A 92 2.79 -72.04 -39.20
CA GLU A 92 3.55 -71.48 -40.31
C GLU A 92 4.69 -70.64 -39.74
N PRO A 93 5.94 -70.82 -40.20
CA PRO A 93 7.03 -69.96 -39.78
C PRO A 93 6.78 -68.59 -40.41
N MET A 94 6.46 -67.61 -39.56
CA MET A 94 6.62 -66.19 -39.86
C MET A 94 8.06 -65.98 -40.33
N GLN A 95 8.28 -65.86 -41.64
CA GLN A 95 9.54 -65.35 -42.15
C GLN A 95 9.60 -63.88 -41.71
N PRO A 96 10.57 -63.47 -40.88
CA PRO A 96 10.75 -62.05 -40.64
C PRO A 96 11.13 -61.41 -41.97
N SER A 97 10.44 -60.33 -42.34
CA SER A 97 10.78 -59.48 -43.48
C SER A 97 12.11 -58.76 -43.22
N VAL A 98 13.23 -59.48 -43.23
CA VAL A 98 14.58 -58.94 -42.92
C VAL A 98 15.06 -57.99 -44.04
N PHE A 99 14.60 -58.20 -45.28
CA PHE A 99 15.03 -57.39 -46.43
C PHE A 99 14.54 -55.93 -46.41
N ALA A 100 13.41 -55.65 -45.75
CA ALA A 100 12.93 -54.28 -45.58
C ALA A 100 13.60 -53.56 -44.41
N VAL A 101 14.38 -54.24 -43.58
CA VAL A 101 15.05 -53.65 -42.41
C VAL A 101 16.43 -53.09 -42.79
N ASN A 102 17.17 -53.79 -43.66
CA ASN A 102 18.57 -53.46 -43.97
C ASN A 102 18.77 -52.16 -44.79
N SER A 103 17.77 -51.71 -45.56
CA SER A 103 17.82 -50.44 -46.31
C SER A 103 17.48 -49.20 -45.46
N ILE A 104 16.92 -49.42 -44.26
CA ILE A 104 16.51 -48.36 -43.33
C ILE A 104 17.66 -48.02 -42.37
N ASP A 105 18.56 -48.97 -42.11
CA ASP A 105 19.70 -48.83 -41.20
C ASP A 105 20.67 -47.66 -41.49
N PRO A 106 21.11 -47.36 -42.75
CA PRO A 106 22.05 -46.27 -42.98
C PRO A 106 21.40 -44.89 -42.85
N THR A 107 20.13 -44.76 -43.26
CA THR A 107 19.35 -43.52 -43.16
C THR A 107 19.00 -43.21 -41.70
N ILE A 108 18.69 -44.25 -40.92
CA ILE A 108 18.52 -44.15 -39.46
C ILE A 108 19.82 -43.67 -38.80
N ALA A 109 20.97 -44.22 -39.18
CA ALA A 109 22.27 -43.81 -38.63
C ALA A 109 22.61 -42.34 -38.92
N SER A 110 22.35 -41.83 -40.12
CA SER A 110 22.58 -40.42 -40.44
C SER A 110 21.64 -39.48 -39.67
N MET A 111 20.36 -39.84 -39.58
CA MET A 111 19.38 -39.08 -38.79
C MET A 111 19.72 -39.10 -37.29
N HIS A 112 20.29 -40.19 -36.76
CA HIS A 112 20.79 -40.24 -35.38
C HIS A 112 21.98 -39.32 -35.17
N ALA A 113 22.94 -39.28 -36.11
CA ALA A 113 24.09 -38.40 -36.02
C ALA A 113 23.67 -36.91 -36.04
N GLU A 114 22.73 -36.55 -36.91
CA GLU A 114 22.15 -35.21 -36.99
C GLU A 114 21.35 -34.85 -35.73
N ARG A 115 20.57 -35.80 -35.18
CA ARG A 115 19.85 -35.59 -33.92
C ARG A 115 20.81 -35.36 -32.75
N VAL A 116 21.95 -36.03 -32.72
CA VAL A 116 22.99 -35.82 -31.70
C VAL A 116 23.65 -34.46 -31.85
N SER A 117 23.95 -33.99 -33.08
CA SER A 117 24.50 -32.66 -33.29
C SER A 117 23.52 -31.56 -32.88
N ILE A 118 22.25 -31.69 -33.28
CA ILE A 118 21.18 -30.75 -32.89
C ILE A 118 21.00 -30.73 -31.37
N HIS A 119 21.05 -31.88 -30.70
CA HIS A 119 20.95 -31.91 -29.24
C HIS A 119 22.11 -31.19 -28.54
N LEU A 120 23.33 -31.31 -29.09
CA LEU A 120 24.50 -30.65 -28.55
C LEU A 120 24.43 -29.12 -28.75
N GLU A 121 23.97 -28.67 -29.92
CA GLU A 121 23.72 -27.24 -30.18
C GLU A 121 22.60 -26.69 -29.30
N PHE A 122 21.50 -27.44 -29.14
CA PHE A 122 20.40 -27.06 -28.26
C PHE A 122 20.87 -26.90 -26.81
N GLN A 123 21.74 -27.80 -26.33
CA GLN A 123 22.28 -27.70 -24.99
C GLN A 123 23.17 -26.46 -24.81
N LYS A 124 24.02 -26.13 -25.79
CA LYS A 124 24.81 -24.90 -25.77
C LYS A 124 23.95 -23.65 -25.71
N LEU A 125 22.92 -23.58 -26.56
CA LEU A 125 21.98 -22.46 -26.58
C LEU A 125 21.21 -22.35 -25.26
N GLN A 126 20.90 -23.46 -24.61
CA GLN A 126 20.24 -23.47 -23.32
C GLN A 126 21.14 -22.95 -22.19
N ASP A 127 22.43 -23.30 -22.23
CA ASP A 127 23.42 -22.78 -21.27
C ASP A 127 23.67 -21.28 -21.49
N GLU A 128 23.76 -20.82 -22.75
CA GLU A 128 23.87 -19.41 -23.11
C GLU A 128 22.64 -18.60 -22.66
N LEU A 129 21.43 -19.13 -22.87
CA LEU A 129 20.20 -18.51 -22.40
C LEU A 129 20.20 -18.37 -20.87
N GLY A 130 20.59 -19.42 -20.15
CA GLY A 130 20.67 -19.38 -18.69
C GLY A 130 21.69 -18.36 -18.16
N ALA A 131 22.79 -18.15 -18.87
CA ALA A 131 23.76 -17.10 -18.53
C ALA A 131 23.16 -15.70 -18.73
N ILE A 132 22.49 -15.46 -19.86
CA ILE A 132 21.84 -14.18 -20.16
C ILE A 132 20.73 -13.87 -19.14
N GLU A 133 19.92 -14.87 -18.76
CA GLU A 133 18.87 -14.70 -17.74
C GLU A 133 19.44 -14.27 -16.38
N GLN A 134 20.63 -14.76 -16.01
CA GLN A 134 21.31 -14.34 -14.79
C GLN A 134 21.79 -12.89 -14.89
N GLU A 135 22.42 -12.51 -16.00
CA GLU A 135 22.86 -11.13 -16.24
C GLU A 135 21.68 -10.15 -16.24
N GLU A 136 20.55 -10.51 -16.87
CA GLU A 136 19.34 -9.71 -16.86
C GLU A 136 18.78 -9.55 -15.44
N ALA A 137 18.74 -10.63 -14.64
CA ALA A 137 18.28 -10.57 -13.27
C ALA A 137 19.16 -9.63 -12.42
N GLU A 138 20.48 -9.71 -12.56
CA GLU A 138 21.41 -8.80 -11.89
C GLU A 138 21.19 -7.34 -12.33
N MET A 139 21.04 -7.08 -13.62
CA MET A 139 20.72 -5.74 -14.13
C MET A 139 19.39 -5.21 -13.56
N TRP A 140 18.35 -6.04 -13.50
CA TRP A 140 17.06 -5.65 -12.93
C TRP A 140 17.16 -5.29 -11.46
N THR A 141 17.94 -6.04 -10.68
CA THR A 141 18.18 -5.69 -9.27
C THR A 141 18.91 -4.35 -9.14
N ALA A 142 19.96 -4.13 -9.96
CA ALA A 142 20.69 -2.87 -9.95
C ALA A 142 19.82 -1.67 -10.36
N ILE A 143 18.95 -1.84 -11.36
CA ILE A 143 18.00 -0.80 -11.78
C ILE A 143 17.01 -0.49 -10.64
N ASN A 144 16.47 -1.52 -10.00
CA ASN A 144 15.55 -1.34 -8.88
C ASN A 144 16.20 -0.58 -7.73
N ASP A 145 17.43 -0.92 -7.37
CA ASP A 145 18.19 -0.22 -6.33
C ASP A 145 18.41 1.25 -6.68
N LYS A 146 18.73 1.56 -7.93
CA LYS A 146 18.87 2.95 -8.39
C LYS A 146 17.54 3.70 -8.36
N LEU A 147 16.45 3.05 -8.76
CA LEU A 147 15.14 3.66 -8.75
C LEU A 147 14.66 3.96 -7.32
N MET A 148 14.92 3.05 -6.39
CA MET A 148 14.66 3.26 -4.96
C MET A 148 15.47 4.43 -4.41
N ALA A 149 16.77 4.50 -4.71
CA ALA A 149 17.62 5.61 -4.27
C ALA A 149 17.15 6.98 -4.81
N VAL A 150 16.68 7.02 -6.07
CA VAL A 150 16.09 8.24 -6.66
C VAL A 150 14.77 8.60 -5.96
N GLY A 151 13.93 7.60 -5.65
CA GLY A 151 12.70 7.80 -4.88
C GLY A 151 12.96 8.42 -3.52
N GLU A 152 13.89 7.85 -2.75
CA GLU A 152 14.29 8.37 -1.43
C GLU A 152 14.81 9.81 -1.50
N ALA A 153 15.63 10.12 -2.51
CA ALA A 153 16.13 11.48 -2.72
C ALA A 153 15.00 12.46 -3.07
N HIS A 154 13.99 12.01 -3.83
CA HIS A 154 12.81 12.81 -4.16
C HIS A 154 11.96 13.08 -2.92
N ASP A 155 11.67 12.04 -2.13
CA ASP A 155 10.89 12.14 -0.90
C ASP A 155 11.57 13.07 0.12
N ALA A 156 12.90 12.98 0.26
CA ALA A 156 13.67 13.85 1.14
C ALA A 156 13.64 15.33 0.68
N ARG A 157 13.70 15.55 -0.63
CA ARG A 157 13.56 16.90 -1.22
C ARG A 157 12.16 17.43 -0.97
N ASP A 158 11.13 16.65 -1.24
CA ASP A 158 9.73 17.06 -1.13
C ASP A 158 9.34 17.34 0.31
N ALA A 159 9.80 16.52 1.26
CA ALA A 159 9.67 16.80 2.69
C ALA A 159 10.34 18.12 3.10
N SER A 160 11.49 18.44 2.49
CA SER A 160 12.19 19.71 2.76
C SER A 160 11.47 20.91 2.14
N VAL A 161 10.95 20.78 0.92
CA VAL A 161 10.12 21.81 0.27
C VAL A 161 8.84 22.07 1.07
N ALA A 162 8.15 21.01 1.53
CA ALA A 162 6.95 21.14 2.36
C ALA A 162 7.25 21.93 3.65
N ARG A 163 8.38 21.65 4.32
CA ARG A 163 8.81 22.42 5.49
C ARG A 163 9.09 23.88 5.15
N LEU A 164 9.76 24.17 4.04
CA LEU A 164 10.03 25.54 3.62
C LEU A 164 8.72 26.33 3.40
N LEU A 165 7.75 25.75 2.70
CA LEU A 165 6.45 26.37 2.48
C LEU A 165 5.71 26.66 3.78
N GLU A 166 5.75 25.74 4.73
CA GLU A 166 5.17 25.95 6.06
C GLU A 166 5.85 27.11 6.79
N MET A 167 7.19 27.14 6.78
CA MET A 167 7.94 28.21 7.44
C MET A 167 7.71 29.57 6.76
N GLU A 168 7.62 29.63 5.44
CA GLU A 168 7.27 30.85 4.71
C GLU A 168 5.87 31.35 5.08
N SER A 169 4.89 30.45 5.17
CA SER A 169 3.54 30.79 5.61
C SER A 169 3.53 31.35 7.04
N ARG A 170 4.25 30.70 7.97
CA ARG A 170 4.41 31.20 9.34
C ARG A 170 5.10 32.56 9.39
N LEU A 171 6.17 32.75 8.63
CA LEU A 171 6.87 34.04 8.54
C LEU A 171 5.97 35.14 7.98
N HIS A 172 5.12 34.82 7.00
CA HIS A 172 4.17 35.77 6.43
C HIS A 172 3.14 36.22 7.46
N ILE A 173 2.65 35.30 8.30
CA ILE A 173 1.75 35.62 9.41
C ILE A 173 2.46 36.52 10.42
N ILE A 174 3.66 36.15 10.87
CA ILE A 174 4.43 36.92 11.85
C ILE A 174 4.76 38.33 11.33
N ARG A 175 5.13 38.47 10.04
CA ARG A 175 5.39 39.78 9.43
C ARG A 175 4.17 40.69 9.37
N ARG A 176 2.97 40.12 9.27
CA ARG A 176 1.71 40.88 9.30
C ARG A 176 1.21 41.14 10.72
N MET A 177 1.71 40.39 11.70
CA MET A 177 1.32 40.52 13.09
C MET A 177 2.02 41.71 13.73
N ASN A 178 1.33 42.85 13.77
CA ASN A 178 1.75 43.98 14.58
C ASN A 178 1.40 43.69 16.05
N LEU A 179 2.40 43.37 16.87
CA LEU A 179 2.23 43.05 18.29
C LEU A 179 1.47 44.15 19.05
N TRP A 180 1.64 45.41 18.66
CA TRP A 180 0.92 46.55 19.23
C TRP A 180 -0.59 46.49 18.98
N ASN A 181 -1.01 46.11 17.77
CA ASN A 181 -2.43 46.01 17.42
C ASN A 181 -3.09 44.77 18.04
N ASP A 182 -2.30 43.71 18.28
CA ASP A 182 -2.80 42.48 18.90
C ASP A 182 -2.89 42.61 20.43
N ALA A 183 -1.92 43.29 21.06
CA ALA A 183 -1.95 43.56 22.50
C ALA A 183 -2.99 44.63 22.89
N PHE A 184 -3.23 45.60 22.01
CA PHE A 184 -4.17 46.70 22.23
C PHE A 184 -5.09 46.86 21.02
N TYR A 185 -6.11 46.02 20.97
CA TYR A 185 -7.08 46.03 19.88
C TYR A 185 -8.09 47.18 20.07
N ILE A 186 -7.84 48.30 19.40
CA ILE A 186 -8.73 49.46 19.39
C ILE A 186 -9.72 49.33 18.23
N TRP A 187 -11.01 49.30 18.55
CA TRP A 187 -12.10 49.13 17.60
C TRP A 187 -13.33 49.95 18.01
N HIS A 188 -14.48 49.68 17.38
CA HIS A 188 -15.74 50.30 17.74
C HIS A 188 -16.87 49.27 17.81
N LYS A 189 -17.77 49.46 18.77
CA LYS A 189 -19.00 48.66 18.92
C LYS A 189 -20.19 49.61 18.96
N GLY A 190 -20.87 49.74 17.81
CA GLY A 190 -21.95 50.72 17.64
C GLY A 190 -21.42 52.16 17.83
N PRO A 191 -21.97 52.95 18.78
CA PRO A 191 -21.53 54.33 19.03
C PRO A 191 -20.31 54.45 19.95
N PHE A 192 -19.78 53.35 20.50
CA PHE A 192 -18.67 53.38 21.45
C PHE A 192 -17.36 52.92 20.81
N GLY A 193 -16.26 53.58 21.17
CA GLY A 193 -14.91 53.03 20.98
C GLY A 193 -14.65 51.93 21.99
N THR A 194 -13.96 50.87 21.58
CA THR A 194 -13.59 49.74 22.43
C THR A 194 -12.09 49.50 22.38
N ILE A 195 -11.49 49.16 23.51
CA ILE A 195 -10.10 48.69 23.60
C ILE A 195 -10.09 47.31 24.24
N ASN A 196 -9.48 46.32 23.58
CA ASN A 196 -9.46 44.91 24.02
C ASN A 196 -10.86 44.34 24.35
N GLY A 197 -11.88 44.86 23.67
CA GLY A 197 -13.28 44.49 23.87
C GLY A 197 -14.03 45.27 24.96
N PHE A 198 -13.36 46.13 25.75
CA PHE A 198 -13.98 46.99 26.77
C PHE A 198 -14.43 48.33 26.20
N CYS A 199 -15.62 48.79 26.55
CA CYS A 199 -16.21 50.00 25.99
C CYS A 199 -15.79 51.28 26.75
N LEU A 200 -15.30 52.28 26.01
CA LEU A 200 -14.90 53.61 26.52
C LEU A 200 -16.07 54.61 26.50
N GLY A 201 -17.17 54.30 27.18
CA GLY A 201 -18.26 55.26 27.29
C GLY A 201 -19.54 54.69 27.87
N ARG A 202 -20.52 55.56 28.05
CA ARG A 202 -21.84 55.19 28.54
C ARG A 202 -22.89 56.07 27.87
N LEU A 203 -23.93 55.46 27.30
CA LEU A 203 -25.10 56.17 26.78
C LEU A 203 -26.33 55.87 27.66
N PRO A 204 -27.34 56.76 27.68
CA PRO A 204 -28.58 56.50 28.42
C PRO A 204 -29.31 55.23 27.99
N ARG A 205 -29.18 54.82 26.72
CA ARG A 205 -29.79 53.60 26.17
C ARG A 205 -28.96 52.32 26.40
N HIS A 206 -27.69 52.45 26.73
CA HIS A 206 -26.80 51.31 26.93
C HIS A 206 -25.90 51.58 28.14
N HIS A 207 -26.29 50.98 29.26
CA HIS A 207 -25.57 51.11 30.52
C HIS A 207 -24.45 50.09 30.58
N ILE A 208 -23.23 50.59 30.43
CA ILE A 208 -21.99 49.83 30.64
C ILE A 208 -21.55 50.04 32.09
N ASP A 209 -21.00 48.98 32.70
CA ASP A 209 -20.53 48.99 34.07
C ASP A 209 -19.30 49.88 34.23
N TRP A 210 -19.22 50.59 35.35
CA TRP A 210 -18.06 51.44 35.66
C TRP A 210 -16.76 50.65 35.73
N HIS A 211 -16.81 49.37 36.14
CA HIS A 211 -15.64 48.50 36.14
C HIS A 211 -15.08 48.25 34.73
N GLU A 212 -15.96 48.11 33.74
CA GLU A 212 -15.56 47.92 32.34
C GLU A 212 -14.92 49.20 31.77
N ILE A 213 -15.54 50.35 32.02
CA ILE A 213 -15.02 51.66 31.59
C ILE A 213 -13.65 51.91 32.24
N ASN A 214 -13.52 51.62 33.53
CA ASN A 214 -12.28 51.79 34.27
C ASN A 214 -11.19 50.82 33.78
N ALA A 215 -11.54 49.57 33.47
CA ALA A 215 -10.61 48.62 32.84
C ALA A 215 -10.12 49.13 31.47
N ALA A 216 -11.03 49.65 30.64
CA ALA A 216 -10.69 50.26 29.36
C ALA A 216 -9.71 51.44 29.50
N TRP A 217 -9.95 52.34 30.48
CA TRP A 217 -9.01 53.42 30.80
C TRP A 217 -7.68 52.91 31.36
N GLY A 218 -7.70 51.76 32.02
CA GLY A 218 -6.53 51.03 32.45
C GLY A 218 -5.61 50.66 31.30
N ASP A 219 -6.19 50.03 30.28
CA ASP A 219 -5.49 49.64 29.06
C ASP A 219 -5.02 50.86 28.27
N VAL A 220 -5.83 51.92 28.18
CA VAL A 220 -5.41 53.18 27.53
C VAL A 220 -4.21 53.81 28.22
N ALA A 221 -4.20 53.86 29.56
CA ALA A 221 -3.07 54.38 30.32
C ALA A 221 -1.79 53.56 30.07
N LEU A 222 -1.93 52.23 29.96
CA LEU A 222 -0.82 51.34 29.63
C LEU A 222 -0.29 51.60 28.22
N VAL A 223 -1.17 51.73 27.21
CA VAL A 223 -0.79 52.07 25.83
C VAL A 223 0.01 53.36 25.77
N VAL A 224 -0.48 54.41 26.42
CA VAL A 224 0.16 55.74 26.40
C VAL A 224 1.55 55.68 27.03
N GLN A 225 1.69 54.97 28.15
CA GLN A 225 2.99 54.80 28.81
C GLN A 225 3.96 54.01 27.91
N LEU A 226 3.52 52.89 27.32
CA LEU A 226 4.36 52.09 26.44
C LEU A 226 4.76 52.85 25.17
N LEU A 227 3.87 53.65 24.58
CA LEU A 227 4.17 54.48 23.42
C LEU A 227 5.19 55.57 23.77
N ALA A 228 5.06 56.20 24.94
CA ALA A 228 6.02 57.18 25.42
C ALA A 228 7.41 56.56 25.62
N GLU A 229 7.48 55.38 26.24
CA GLU A 229 8.73 54.61 26.38
C GLU A 229 9.33 54.20 25.04
N ALA A 230 8.51 53.68 24.12
CA ALA A 230 8.95 53.25 22.79
C ALA A 230 9.48 54.42 21.93
N MET A 231 8.91 55.60 22.08
CA MET A 231 9.36 56.82 21.39
C MET A 231 10.44 57.60 22.17
N GLY A 232 10.79 57.17 23.38
CA GLY A 232 11.73 57.88 24.25
C GLY A 232 11.24 59.26 24.72
N ILE A 233 9.92 59.46 24.79
CA ILE A 233 9.30 60.72 25.21
C ILE A 233 9.06 60.68 26.72
N THR A 234 9.56 61.67 27.45
CA THR A 234 9.26 61.85 28.87
C THR A 234 8.20 62.92 29.06
N PHE A 235 7.13 62.61 29.80
CA PHE A 235 6.12 63.59 30.17
C PHE A 235 6.67 64.54 31.26
N CYS A 236 6.65 65.86 31.02
CA CYS A 236 7.25 66.84 31.94
C CYS A 236 6.33 67.20 33.13
N ASN A 237 5.04 67.36 32.89
CA ASN A 237 4.09 67.90 33.87
C ASN A 237 3.22 66.82 34.54
N PHE A 238 3.11 65.66 33.90
CA PHE A 238 2.22 64.57 34.26
C PHE A 238 2.99 63.26 34.19
N GLN A 239 2.64 62.30 35.04
CA GLN A 239 3.15 60.94 35.01
C GLN A 239 1.96 59.99 34.95
N VAL A 240 1.92 59.13 33.95
CA VAL A 240 0.88 58.10 33.82
C VAL A 240 1.34 56.86 34.58
N VAL A 241 0.52 56.36 35.50
CA VAL A 241 0.80 55.17 36.29
C VAL A 241 -0.27 54.11 35.97
N PRO A 242 0.04 53.15 35.08
CA PRO A 242 -0.91 52.10 34.73
C PRO A 242 -1.05 51.10 35.89
N LEU A 243 -2.27 50.94 36.41
CA LEU A 243 -2.62 50.04 37.53
C LEU A 243 -3.92 49.27 37.21
N GLY A 244 -4.06 48.79 35.98
CA GLY A 244 -5.28 48.13 35.50
C GLY A 244 -6.49 49.08 35.63
N SER A 245 -7.60 48.61 36.19
CA SER A 245 -8.80 49.43 36.37
C SER A 245 -8.66 50.61 37.35
N LEU A 246 -7.52 50.73 38.04
CA LEU A 246 -7.24 51.80 38.99
C LEU A 246 -6.07 52.68 38.54
N SER A 247 -5.81 52.74 37.23
CA SER A 247 -4.79 53.62 36.64
C SER A 247 -4.98 55.08 37.05
N LYS A 248 -3.86 55.78 37.25
CA LYS A 248 -3.83 57.16 37.77
C LYS A 248 -2.88 58.02 36.95
N ILE A 249 -3.16 59.32 36.95
CA ILE A 249 -2.25 60.34 36.41
C ILE A 249 -1.81 61.22 37.57
N VAL A 250 -0.49 61.28 37.81
CA VAL A 250 0.12 62.07 38.87
C VAL A 250 0.67 63.34 38.25
N ARG A 251 0.36 64.51 38.81
CA ARG A 251 0.96 65.78 38.38
C ARG A 251 2.28 65.98 39.12
N LEU A 252 3.36 66.23 38.38
CA LEU A 252 4.71 66.36 38.94
C LEU A 252 5.01 67.76 39.50
N HIS A 253 4.28 68.79 39.06
CA HIS A 253 4.39 70.15 39.59
C HIS A 253 3.29 70.47 40.64
N PRO A 254 3.67 70.94 41.85
CA PRO A 254 2.74 71.18 42.95
C PRO A 254 1.96 72.50 42.89
N SER A 255 2.19 73.38 41.90
CA SER A 255 1.40 74.61 41.76
C SER A 255 0.19 74.39 40.84
N PRO A 256 -1.05 74.42 41.36
CA PRO A 256 -2.24 74.46 40.52
C PRO A 256 -2.34 75.85 39.90
N VAL A 257 -1.87 76.01 38.66
CA VAL A 257 -2.35 77.13 37.84
C VAL A 257 -3.77 76.74 37.42
N LEU A 258 -4.76 77.25 38.15
CA LEU A 258 -6.14 77.27 37.72
C LEU A 258 -6.26 78.33 36.63
N GLU A 259 -6.10 77.93 35.37
CA GLU A 259 -6.53 78.78 34.26
C GLU A 259 -8.06 78.81 34.25
N TYR A 260 -8.62 79.81 34.91
CA TYR A 260 -10.01 80.20 34.67
C TYR A 260 -10.03 80.99 33.36
N SER A 261 -10.41 80.33 32.27
CA SER A 261 -10.90 81.06 31.09
C SER A 261 -12.30 81.61 31.43
N LEU A 262 -12.37 82.93 31.68
CA LEU A 262 -13.63 83.70 31.71
C LEU A 262 -14.19 83.83 30.28
#